data_AF-A0ABD1S0J4-F1
#
_entry.id   AF-A0ABD1S0J4-F1
#
_cell.length_a   1.000
_cell.length_b   1.000
_cell.length_c   1.000
_cell.angle_alpha   90.00
_cell.angle_beta   90.00
_cell.angle_gamma   90.00
#
_symmetry.space_group_name_H-M   'P 1'
#
loop_
_entity.id
_entity.type
_entity.pdbx_description
1 polymer ?
#
loop_
_entity_poly.entity_id
_entity_poly.type
_entity_poly.pdbx_seq_one_letter_code
_entity_poly.pdbx_strand_id
1 'polypeptide(L)'
;MAMTEVEKSIQEKLSLPILLAERVIKFAKEAESFKPENNDLATQVAQTSQQLRAVARLTTASAVIYDRPIRRVTADITKSLDRVLALSRKCRHKKTNVLRHVLSIITTNDFKKVSNLLDSSLADVRWLLSIFNPDSENGTINLSLPPIASNDPILAWVWSNIAAVQMGRSEAAQDLALAGDNDRTKKVIVEENGIPPLLKLLKENVNSDAQNAAANALYNLADDQERVEVIANALGVQIIAKALSVAQIIVLGCIEDLCYWVVWIYY
;
A
#
# COMPACT_ATOMS: atom_id res chain seq x y z
N MET A 1 24.62 12.68 -12.98
CA MET A 1 24.62 12.01 -11.66
C MET A 1 23.48 12.60 -10.86
N ALA A 2 22.28 12.00 -10.97
CA ALA A 2 21.10 12.48 -10.26
C ALA A 2 21.34 12.26 -8.76
N MET A 3 21.12 13.30 -7.95
CA MET A 3 21.03 13.17 -6.49
C MET A 3 19.98 12.09 -6.21
N THR A 4 20.42 10.93 -5.74
CA THR A 4 19.54 9.97 -5.10
C THR A 4 18.97 10.66 -3.87
N GLU A 5 17.76 11.21 -3.98
CA GLU A 5 16.98 11.59 -2.81
C GLU A 5 16.95 10.36 -1.90
N VAL A 6 17.60 10.44 -0.75
CA VAL A 6 17.55 9.39 0.26
C VAL A 6 16.08 9.19 0.59
N GLU A 7 15.53 8.06 0.19
CA GLU A 7 14.11 7.81 0.36
C GLU A 7 13.79 7.76 1.86
N LYS A 8 12.98 8.72 2.32
CA LYS A 8 12.60 8.84 3.73
C LYS A 8 12.04 7.51 4.26
N SER A 9 12.36 7.22 5.52
CA SER A 9 11.83 6.02 6.18
C SER A 9 10.30 6.07 6.24
N ILE A 10 9.67 4.89 6.33
CA ILE A 10 8.20 4.79 6.42
C ILE A 10 7.71 5.50 7.68
N GLN A 11 8.47 5.37 8.78
CA GLN A 11 8.20 6.00 10.06
C GLN A 11 8.24 7.53 9.95
N GLU A 12 9.24 8.09 9.28
CA GLU A 12 9.30 9.53 9.00
C GLU A 12 8.11 9.98 8.16
N LYS A 13 7.76 9.24 7.09
CA LYS A 13 6.60 9.56 6.26
C LYS A 13 5.29 9.53 7.05
N LEU A 14 5.10 8.56 7.95
CA LEU A 14 3.90 8.44 8.80
C LEU A 14 3.86 9.47 9.94
N SER A 15 5.01 9.96 10.41
CA SER A 15 5.07 10.98 11.46
C SER A 15 4.42 12.30 11.03
N LEU A 16 4.57 12.68 9.76
CA LEU A 16 4.06 13.92 9.21
C LEU A 16 2.53 14.05 9.31
N PRO A 17 1.71 13.13 8.76
CA PRO A 17 0.25 13.23 8.88
C PRO A 17 -0.24 13.12 10.33
N ILE A 18 0.46 12.40 11.22
CA ILE A 18 0.12 12.38 12.66
C ILE A 18 0.27 13.78 13.27
N LEU A 19 1.39 14.46 13.02
CA LEU A 19 1.63 15.82 13.51
C LEU A 19 0.68 16.85 12.87
N LEU A 20 0.37 16.69 11.58
CA LEU A 20 -0.63 17.53 10.91
C LEU A 20 -2.02 17.36 11.54
N ALA A 21 -2.43 16.12 11.83
CA ALA A 21 -3.69 15.85 12.49
C ALA A 21 -3.79 16.51 13.87
N GLU A 22 -2.74 16.43 14.69
CA GLU A 22 -2.68 17.12 15.99
C GLU A 22 -2.79 18.65 15.84
N ARG A 23 -2.12 19.22 14.83
CA ARG A 23 -2.18 20.65 14.55
C ARG A 23 -3.58 21.08 14.09
N VAL A 24 -4.24 20.28 13.26
CA VAL A 24 -5.63 20.53 12.83
C VAL A 24 -6.56 20.53 14.03
N ILE A 25 -6.47 19.53 14.91
CA ILE A 25 -7.29 19.45 16.14
C ILE A 25 -7.09 20.69 17.01
N LYS A 26 -5.84 21.13 17.19
CA LYS A 26 -5.54 22.37 17.92
C LYS A 26 -6.22 23.59 17.28
N PHE A 27 -6.08 23.74 15.96
CA PHE A 27 -6.61 24.90 15.24
C PHE A 27 -8.13 24.94 15.17
N ALA A 28 -8.76 23.78 15.08
CA ALA A 28 -10.20 23.63 15.15
C ALA A 28 -10.76 24.07 16.52
N LYS A 29 -10.08 23.72 17.62
CA LYS A 29 -10.47 24.15 18.98
C LYS A 29 -10.31 25.65 19.20
N GLU A 30 -9.32 26.26 18.57
CA GLU A 30 -9.05 27.71 18.61
C GLU A 30 -9.92 28.50 17.60
N ALA A 31 -10.85 27.85 16.89
CA ALA A 31 -11.67 28.52 15.89
C ALA A 31 -12.64 29.52 16.53
N GLU A 32 -12.62 30.76 16.04
CA GLU A 32 -13.57 31.80 16.46
C GLU A 32 -14.83 31.83 15.59
N SER A 33 -14.78 31.22 14.39
CA SER A 33 -15.88 31.12 13.42
C SER A 33 -16.10 29.68 12.97
N PHE A 34 -17.32 29.33 12.50
CA PHE A 34 -17.70 27.97 12.11
C PHE A 34 -17.34 26.92 13.18
N LYS A 35 -17.65 27.24 14.44
CA LYS A 35 -17.31 26.41 15.60
C LYS A 35 -17.88 24.99 15.53
N PRO A 36 -19.18 24.76 15.20
CA PRO A 36 -19.68 23.39 15.13
C PRO A 36 -18.97 22.60 14.03
N GLU A 37 -18.78 23.19 12.84
CA GLU A 37 -18.11 22.50 11.73
C GLU A 37 -16.63 22.19 12.04
N ASN A 38 -15.92 23.08 12.74
CA ASN A 38 -14.55 22.81 13.19
C ASN A 38 -14.50 21.71 14.26
N ASN A 39 -15.48 21.66 15.18
CA ASN A 39 -15.55 20.59 16.18
C ASN A 39 -15.79 19.21 15.55
N ASP A 40 -16.66 19.15 14.55
CA ASP A 40 -16.91 17.91 13.80
C ASP A 40 -15.65 17.44 13.07
N LEU A 41 -14.97 18.36 12.36
CA LEU A 41 -13.68 18.07 11.73
C LEU A 41 -12.62 17.62 12.74
N ALA A 42 -12.54 18.25 13.91
CA ALA A 42 -11.58 17.85 14.95
C ALA A 42 -11.81 16.39 15.40
N THR A 43 -13.08 15.99 15.52
CA THR A 43 -13.46 14.62 15.89
C THR A 43 -13.05 13.62 14.81
N GLN A 44 -13.35 13.92 13.55
CA GLN A 44 -12.98 13.08 12.41
C GLN A 44 -11.46 12.94 12.25
N VAL A 45 -10.72 14.04 12.44
CA VAL A 45 -9.25 14.05 12.39
C VAL A 45 -8.64 13.31 13.57
N ALA A 46 -9.26 13.36 14.76
CA ALA A 46 -8.82 12.58 15.91
C ALA A 46 -8.93 11.07 15.63
N GLN A 47 -10.04 10.62 15.04
CA GLN A 47 -10.19 9.23 14.60
C GLN A 47 -9.14 8.83 13.56
N THR A 48 -8.90 9.69 12.57
CA THR A 48 -7.86 9.48 11.55
C THR A 48 -6.48 9.35 12.19
N SER A 49 -6.14 10.25 13.12
CA SER A 49 -4.87 10.23 13.85
C SER A 49 -4.68 8.94 14.66
N GLN A 50 -5.75 8.38 15.22
CA GLN A 50 -5.71 7.09 15.92
C GLN A 50 -5.36 5.94 14.95
N GLN A 51 -6.00 5.88 13.79
CA GLN A 51 -5.75 4.83 12.80
C GLN A 51 -4.34 4.96 12.19
N LEU A 52 -3.85 6.18 11.92
CA LEU A 52 -2.48 6.41 11.48
C LEU A 52 -1.43 5.92 12.49
N ARG A 53 -1.69 6.12 13.79
CA ARG A 53 -0.82 5.56 14.83
C ARG A 53 -0.86 4.03 14.86
N ALA A 54 -1.99 3.40 14.54
CA ALA A 54 -2.07 1.95 14.39
C ALA A 54 -1.20 1.47 13.21
N VAL A 55 -1.25 2.14 12.07
CA VAL A 55 -0.39 1.85 10.91
C VAL A 55 1.09 1.99 11.29
N ALA A 56 1.46 3.06 11.99
CA ALA A 56 2.83 3.27 12.44
C ALA A 56 3.35 2.11 13.32
N ARG A 57 2.51 1.59 14.23
CA ARG A 57 2.87 0.42 15.06
C ARG A 57 3.10 -0.84 14.23
N LEU A 58 2.27 -1.10 13.21
CA LEU A 58 2.46 -2.24 12.30
C LEU A 58 3.83 -2.19 11.61
N THR A 59 4.25 -1.00 11.17
CA THR A 59 5.55 -0.82 10.47
C THR A 59 6.77 -0.99 11.38
N THR A 60 6.58 -0.97 12.71
CA THR A 60 7.67 -1.23 13.68
C THR A 60 7.76 -2.69 14.09
N ALA A 61 6.69 -3.47 13.93
CA ALA A 61 6.63 -4.86 14.37
C ALA A 61 7.30 -5.84 13.39
N SER A 62 7.37 -5.49 12.10
CA SER A 62 8.00 -6.33 11.06
C SER A 62 9.20 -5.63 10.43
N ALA A 63 10.34 -6.32 10.38
CA ALA A 63 11.57 -5.82 9.77
C ALA A 63 11.47 -5.67 8.23
N VAL A 64 10.56 -6.40 7.60
CA VAL A 64 10.30 -6.32 6.16
C VAL A 64 8.78 -6.28 5.99
N ILE A 65 8.24 -5.11 5.65
CA ILE A 65 6.82 -4.88 5.36
C ILE A 65 6.66 -4.35 3.93
N TYR A 66 5.61 -4.79 3.22
CA TYR A 66 5.28 -4.28 1.91
C TYR A 66 4.83 -2.82 2.02
N ASP A 67 5.69 -1.87 1.64
CA ASP A 67 5.52 -0.47 2.04
C ASP A 67 4.91 0.45 0.98
N ARG A 68 4.80 0.00 -0.27
CA ARG A 68 4.23 0.79 -1.38
C ARG A 68 2.81 1.30 -1.11
N PRO A 69 1.83 0.46 -0.73
CA PRO A 69 0.49 0.92 -0.39
C PRO A 69 0.52 1.84 0.85
N ILE A 70 1.38 1.55 1.82
CA ILE A 70 1.54 2.38 3.03
C ILE A 70 1.99 3.79 2.62
N ARG A 71 3.02 3.91 1.78
CA ARG A 71 3.55 5.19 1.29
C ARG A 71 2.50 5.95 0.49
N ARG A 72 1.73 5.27 -0.35
CA ARG A 72 0.72 5.90 -1.22
C ARG A 72 -0.46 6.43 -0.41
N VAL A 73 -1.01 5.62 0.50
CA VAL A 73 -2.08 6.04 1.41
C VAL A 73 -1.60 7.17 2.33
N THR A 74 -0.38 7.07 2.87
CA THR A 74 0.23 8.11 3.73
C THR A 74 0.37 9.45 2.98
N ALA A 75 0.76 9.42 1.71
CA ALA A 75 0.88 10.63 0.91
C ALA A 75 -0.48 11.26 0.60
N ASP A 76 -1.52 10.44 0.34
CA ASP A 76 -2.87 10.93 0.10
C ASP A 76 -3.47 11.59 1.35
N ILE A 77 -3.47 10.88 2.49
CA ILE A 77 -4.01 11.42 3.75
C ILE A 77 -3.27 12.68 4.21
N THR A 78 -1.96 12.78 3.93
CA THR A 78 -1.18 14.01 4.20
C THR A 78 -1.75 15.20 3.41
N LYS A 79 -2.00 15.03 2.10
CA LYS A 79 -2.61 16.08 1.26
C LYS A 79 -4.01 16.45 1.75
N SER A 80 -4.80 15.46 2.18
CA SER A 80 -6.14 15.68 2.74
C SER A 80 -6.06 16.49 4.04
N LEU A 81 -5.17 16.11 4.97
CA LEU A 81 -4.96 16.84 6.22
C LEU A 81 -4.42 18.26 6.00
N ASP A 82 -3.57 18.49 5.00
CA ASP A 82 -3.11 19.85 4.64
C ASP A 82 -4.26 20.75 4.17
N ARG A 83 -5.20 20.20 3.38
CA ARG A 83 -6.41 20.93 2.95
C ARG A 83 -7.31 21.26 4.15
N VAL A 84 -7.51 20.31 5.06
CA VAL A 84 -8.26 20.54 6.31
C VAL A 84 -7.57 21.61 7.15
N LEU A 85 -6.25 21.53 7.31
CA LEU A 85 -5.45 22.50 8.05
C LEU A 85 -5.55 23.91 7.47
N ALA A 86 -5.50 24.04 6.14
CA ALA A 86 -5.68 25.32 5.46
C ALA A 86 -7.07 25.92 5.72
N LEU A 87 -8.12 25.10 5.77
CA LEU A 87 -9.47 25.56 6.10
C LEU A 87 -9.58 25.99 7.57
N SER A 88 -9.13 25.16 8.52
CA SER A 88 -9.18 25.48 9.95
C SER A 88 -8.34 26.71 10.31
N ARG A 89 -7.20 26.94 9.64
CA ARG A 89 -6.39 28.16 9.80
C ARG A 89 -7.19 29.44 9.55
N LYS A 90 -8.03 29.44 8.52
CA LYS A 90 -8.82 30.62 8.17
C LYS A 90 -9.94 30.90 9.17
N CYS A 91 -10.33 29.91 9.98
CA CYS A 91 -11.41 30.02 10.97
C CYS A 91 -10.96 30.56 12.34
N ARG A 92 -9.64 30.62 12.60
CA ARG A 92 -9.04 31.04 13.88
C ARG A 92 -9.10 32.53 14.17
N HIS A 93 -8.96 33.38 13.15
CA HIS A 93 -8.89 34.82 13.37
C HIS A 93 -10.28 35.45 13.34
N LYS A 94 -10.58 36.30 14.34
CA LYS A 94 -11.71 37.24 14.30
C LYS A 94 -11.71 37.97 12.96
N LYS A 95 -12.90 38.22 12.38
CA LYS A 95 -13.09 39.08 11.21
C LYS A 95 -12.77 40.54 11.55
N THR A 96 -11.53 40.85 11.88
CA THR A 96 -11.05 42.21 12.09
C THR A 96 -10.22 42.61 10.87
N ASN A 97 -10.59 43.77 10.32
CA ASN A 97 -10.04 44.48 9.18
C ASN A 97 -10.66 44.18 7.80
N VAL A 98 -11.35 45.22 7.34
CA VAL A 98 -12.09 45.47 6.09
C VAL A 98 -11.30 45.09 4.82
N LEU A 99 -9.98 44.90 4.89
CA LEU A 99 -9.12 44.55 3.75
C LEU A 99 -9.08 43.04 3.40
N ARG A 100 -9.78 42.16 4.14
CA ARG A 100 -9.84 40.72 3.82
C ARG A 100 -11.15 40.27 3.14
N HIS A 101 -12.11 41.17 2.88
CA HIS A 101 -13.35 40.83 2.14
C HIS A 101 -13.10 40.35 0.69
N VAL A 102 -11.88 40.51 0.17
CA VAL A 102 -11.44 40.00 -1.15
C VAL A 102 -10.81 38.60 -1.05
N LEU A 103 -10.59 38.06 0.15
CA LEU A 103 -9.87 36.78 0.37
C LEU A 103 -10.80 35.69 0.94
N SER A 104 -11.26 34.83 0.03
CA SER A 104 -12.02 33.58 0.19
C SER A 104 -13.18 33.58 1.21
N ILE A 105 -14.41 33.68 0.71
CA ILE A 105 -15.63 33.37 1.46
C ILE A 105 -15.59 31.87 1.77
N ILE A 106 -15.49 31.52 3.06
CA ILE A 106 -15.66 30.14 3.53
C ILE A 106 -17.15 29.87 3.69
N THR A 107 -17.57 28.71 3.19
CA THR A 107 -18.95 28.24 3.27
C THR A 107 -19.01 26.91 4.01
N THR A 108 -20.20 26.55 4.52
CA THR A 108 -20.46 25.21 5.06
C THR A 108 -20.21 24.11 4.03
N ASN A 109 -20.31 24.41 2.74
CA ASN A 109 -19.99 23.50 1.66
C ASN A 109 -18.49 23.17 1.60
N ASP A 110 -17.61 24.09 1.96
CA ASP A 110 -16.16 23.85 2.00
C ASP A 110 -15.82 22.83 3.10
N PHE A 111 -16.48 22.94 4.26
CA PHE A 111 -16.38 21.95 5.34
C PHE A 111 -16.86 20.57 4.89
N LYS A 112 -18.01 20.48 4.22
CA LYS A 112 -18.52 19.21 3.68
C LYS A 112 -17.53 18.57 2.69
N LYS A 113 -16.94 19.36 1.80
CA LYS A 113 -15.94 18.86 0.83
C LYS A 113 -14.72 18.27 1.51
N VAL A 114 -14.14 18.98 2.49
CA VAL A 114 -12.96 18.45 3.20
C VAL A 114 -13.30 17.29 4.13
N SER A 115 -14.51 17.27 4.71
CA SER A 115 -15.02 16.13 5.50
C SER A 115 -15.13 14.88 4.64
N ASN A 116 -15.75 14.98 3.45
CA ASN A 116 -15.89 13.85 2.54
C ASN A 116 -14.52 13.34 2.05
N LEU A 117 -13.60 14.26 1.74
CA LEU A 117 -12.23 13.92 1.38
C LEU A 117 -11.53 13.15 2.50
N LEU A 118 -11.71 13.60 3.75
CA LEU A 118 -11.12 12.95 4.91
C LEU A 118 -11.74 11.57 5.17
N ASP A 119 -13.05 11.39 4.95
CA ASP A 119 -13.70 10.08 5.03
C ASP A 119 -13.16 9.10 3.99
N SER A 120 -12.94 9.56 2.76
CA SER A 120 -12.30 8.74 1.71
C SER A 120 -10.89 8.32 2.13
N SER A 121 -10.04 9.26 2.53
CA SER A 121 -8.68 8.93 2.97
C SER A 121 -8.66 8.08 4.26
N LEU A 122 -9.65 8.23 5.15
CA LEU A 122 -9.79 7.37 6.33
C LEU A 122 -10.18 5.94 5.96
N ALA A 123 -11.04 5.76 4.95
CA ALA A 123 -11.36 4.44 4.41
C ALA A 123 -10.12 3.76 3.82
N ASP A 124 -9.26 4.50 3.13
CA ASP A 124 -7.97 4.00 2.62
C ASP A 124 -7.05 3.53 3.76
N VAL A 125 -6.96 4.29 4.86
CA VAL A 125 -6.17 3.90 6.05
C VAL A 125 -6.75 2.65 6.71
N ARG A 126 -8.08 2.52 6.81
CA ARG A 126 -8.72 1.32 7.37
C ARG A 126 -8.50 0.08 6.49
N TRP A 127 -8.58 0.25 5.17
CA TRP A 127 -8.24 -0.80 4.21
C TRP A 127 -6.79 -1.24 4.36
N LEU A 128 -5.85 -0.30 4.51
CA LEU A 128 -4.45 -0.63 4.75
C LEU A 128 -4.27 -1.46 6.03
N LEU A 129 -4.95 -1.10 7.11
CA LEU A 129 -4.90 -1.88 8.36
C LEU A 129 -5.48 -3.28 8.19
N SER A 130 -6.52 -3.45 7.36
CA SER A 130 -7.17 -4.75 7.18
C SER A 130 -6.31 -5.73 6.38
N ILE A 131 -5.53 -5.27 5.40
CA ILE A 131 -4.64 -6.15 4.62
C ILE A 131 -3.43 -6.64 5.42
N PHE A 132 -3.04 -5.93 6.48
CA PHE A 132 -1.93 -6.30 7.38
C PHE A 132 -2.38 -6.93 8.70
N ASN A 133 -3.68 -7.14 8.91
CA ASN A 133 -4.19 -7.70 10.16
C ASN A 133 -4.03 -9.24 10.16
N PRO A 134 -3.27 -9.83 11.10
CA PRO A 134 -3.13 -11.28 11.20
C PRO A 134 -4.42 -11.98 11.67
N ASP A 135 -5.30 -11.28 12.40
CA ASP A 135 -6.48 -11.86 13.07
C ASP A 135 -7.72 -11.97 12.18
N SER A 136 -7.60 -11.90 10.84
CA SER A 136 -8.74 -12.24 9.98
C SER A 136 -9.06 -13.72 10.17
N GLU A 137 -10.14 -14.01 10.91
CA GLU A 137 -10.53 -15.32 11.46
C GLU A 137 -10.58 -16.49 10.44
N ASN A 138 -10.45 -16.20 9.15
CA ASN A 138 -10.48 -17.19 8.07
C ASN A 138 -9.27 -17.13 7.12
N GLY A 139 -8.20 -16.37 7.44
CA GLY A 139 -7.05 -16.20 6.54
C GLY A 139 -7.35 -15.51 5.21
N THR A 140 -8.61 -15.11 4.98
CA THR A 140 -9.07 -14.54 3.71
C THR A 140 -8.45 -13.18 3.44
N ILE A 141 -8.05 -12.98 2.19
CA ILE A 141 -7.43 -11.74 1.72
C ILE A 141 -8.54 -10.70 1.59
N ASN A 142 -8.33 -9.51 2.17
CA ASN A 142 -9.29 -8.43 2.02
C ASN A 142 -9.19 -7.82 0.61
N LEU A 143 -10.18 -8.12 -0.23
CA LEU A 143 -10.31 -7.63 -1.60
C LEU A 143 -11.28 -6.44 -1.72
N SER A 144 -11.57 -5.74 -0.62
CA SER A 144 -12.36 -4.50 -0.71
C SER A 144 -11.63 -3.44 -1.53
N LEU A 145 -12.40 -2.64 -2.27
CA LEU A 145 -11.87 -1.59 -3.13
C LEU A 145 -11.74 -0.28 -2.33
N PRO A 146 -10.52 0.17 -2.00
CA PRO A 146 -10.32 1.45 -1.32
C PRO A 146 -10.49 2.63 -2.29
N PRO A 147 -10.97 3.79 -1.83
CA PRO A 147 -11.05 5.02 -2.63
C PRO A 147 -9.79 5.34 -3.45
N ILE A 148 -8.59 5.16 -2.88
CA ILE A 148 -7.31 5.46 -3.53
C ILE A 148 -7.05 4.64 -4.80
N ALA A 149 -7.68 3.48 -4.93
CA ALA A 149 -7.56 2.57 -6.06
C ALA A 149 -8.84 2.52 -6.92
N SER A 150 -9.81 3.41 -6.70
CA SER A 150 -11.10 3.37 -7.43
C SER A 150 -10.95 3.50 -8.95
N ASN A 151 -9.91 4.21 -9.41
CA ASN A 151 -9.63 4.37 -10.84
C ASN A 151 -8.83 3.20 -11.44
N ASP A 152 -8.18 2.40 -10.59
CA ASP A 152 -7.45 1.21 -11.00
C ASP A 152 -7.62 0.10 -9.96
N PRO A 153 -8.75 -0.65 -10.02
CA PRO A 153 -9.04 -1.72 -9.06
C PRO A 153 -8.00 -2.83 -9.04
N ILE A 154 -7.21 -2.99 -10.12
CA ILE A 154 -6.13 -3.98 -10.18
C ILE A 154 -5.07 -3.67 -9.12
N LEU A 155 -4.78 -2.39 -8.85
CA LEU A 155 -3.83 -2.01 -7.80
C LEU A 155 -4.27 -2.47 -6.41
N ALA A 156 -5.56 -2.34 -6.08
CA ALA A 156 -6.08 -2.80 -4.79
C ALA A 156 -5.88 -4.31 -4.63
N TRP A 157 -6.23 -5.07 -5.67
CA TRP A 157 -6.07 -6.52 -5.68
C TRP A 157 -4.60 -6.94 -5.61
N VAL A 158 -3.71 -6.32 -6.39
CA VAL A 158 -2.27 -6.61 -6.39
C VAL A 158 -1.65 -6.26 -5.03
N TRP A 159 -1.98 -5.10 -4.45
CA TRP A 159 -1.43 -4.70 -3.14
C TRP A 159 -1.86 -5.63 -2.01
N SER A 160 -3.14 -6.02 -1.98
CA SER A 160 -3.65 -6.98 -0.98
C SER A 160 -2.96 -8.34 -1.11
N ASN A 161 -2.77 -8.84 -2.34
CA ASN A 161 -2.13 -10.13 -2.57
C ASN A 161 -0.63 -10.11 -2.26
N ILE A 162 0.12 -9.09 -2.68
CA ILE A 162 1.55 -8.97 -2.38
C ILE A 162 1.78 -8.91 -0.86
N ALA A 163 0.98 -8.11 -0.14
CA ALA A 163 1.03 -8.04 1.33
C ALA A 163 0.77 -9.42 1.97
N ALA A 164 -0.23 -10.15 1.47
CA ALA A 164 -0.57 -11.48 1.96
C ALA A 164 0.51 -12.54 1.65
N VAL A 165 1.12 -12.53 0.46
CA VAL A 165 2.27 -13.39 0.12
C VAL A 165 3.43 -13.14 1.08
N GLN A 166 3.71 -11.87 1.39
CA GLN A 166 4.77 -11.52 2.32
C GLN A 166 4.51 -11.99 3.76
N MET A 167 3.24 -12.19 4.12
CA MET A 167 2.81 -12.82 5.38
C MET A 167 2.76 -14.35 5.30
N GLY A 168 3.16 -14.96 4.17
CA GLY A 168 3.24 -16.42 4.00
C GLY A 168 1.93 -17.08 3.58
N ARG A 169 0.93 -16.34 3.08
CA ARG A 169 -0.37 -16.90 2.68
C ARG A 169 -0.28 -17.54 1.29
N SER A 170 -0.52 -18.85 1.20
CA SER A 170 -0.49 -19.62 -0.06
C SER A 170 -1.59 -19.21 -1.03
N GLU A 171 -2.77 -18.86 -0.52
CA GLU A 171 -3.93 -18.44 -1.31
C GLU A 171 -3.60 -17.18 -2.13
N ALA A 172 -2.81 -16.28 -1.56
CA ALA A 172 -2.39 -15.06 -2.24
C ALA A 172 -1.44 -15.34 -3.41
N ALA A 173 -0.52 -16.29 -3.23
CA ALA A 173 0.37 -16.71 -4.31
C ALA A 173 -0.42 -17.42 -5.42
N GLN A 174 -1.44 -18.20 -5.05
CA GLN A 174 -2.34 -18.84 -6.01
C GLN A 174 -3.14 -17.81 -6.80
N ASP A 175 -3.70 -16.79 -6.12
CA ASP A 175 -4.40 -15.67 -6.75
C ASP A 175 -3.48 -14.93 -7.74
N LEU A 176 -2.23 -14.64 -7.35
CA LEU A 176 -1.24 -14.04 -8.25
C LEU A 176 -0.88 -14.94 -9.44
N ALA A 177 -0.85 -16.27 -9.26
CA ALA A 177 -0.64 -17.20 -10.36
C ALA A 177 -1.79 -17.16 -11.37
N LEU A 178 -3.03 -16.98 -10.92
CA LEU A 178 -4.21 -16.86 -11.79
C LEU A 178 -4.22 -15.58 -12.64
N ALA A 179 -3.33 -14.62 -12.39
CA ALA A 179 -3.11 -13.48 -13.29
C ALA A 179 -2.47 -13.86 -14.65
N GLY A 180 -2.18 -15.15 -14.87
CA GLY A 180 -1.49 -15.73 -16.02
C GLY A 180 -2.00 -15.32 -17.42
N ASP A 181 -3.26 -14.93 -17.57
CA ASP A 181 -3.82 -14.58 -18.88
C ASP A 181 -3.93 -13.07 -19.12
N ASN A 182 -3.59 -12.23 -18.14
CA ASN A 182 -3.74 -10.78 -18.23
C ASN A 182 -2.40 -10.07 -18.11
N ASP A 183 -1.82 -9.69 -19.26
CA ASP A 183 -0.53 -9.03 -19.34
C ASP A 183 -0.46 -7.71 -18.55
N ARG A 184 -1.56 -6.93 -18.53
CA ARG A 184 -1.64 -5.72 -17.70
C ARG A 184 -1.50 -6.05 -16.22
N THR A 185 -2.17 -7.10 -15.74
CA THR A 185 -2.07 -7.52 -14.34
C THR A 185 -0.65 -7.99 -14.01
N LYS A 186 -0.04 -8.81 -14.87
CA LYS A 186 1.36 -9.25 -14.69
C LYS A 186 2.32 -8.08 -14.59
N LYS A 187 2.19 -7.10 -15.50
CA LYS A 187 2.99 -5.88 -15.47
C LYS A 187 2.84 -5.13 -14.15
N VAL A 188 1.62 -4.93 -13.67
CA VAL A 188 1.37 -4.29 -12.36
C VAL A 188 1.98 -5.10 -11.21
N ILE A 189 1.90 -6.42 -11.21
CA ILE A 189 2.54 -7.28 -10.19
C ILE A 189 4.05 -7.03 -10.13
N VAL A 190 4.71 -6.98 -11.29
CA VAL A 190 6.16 -6.73 -11.38
C VAL A 190 6.49 -5.30 -10.95
N GLU A 191 5.77 -4.31 -11.47
CA GLU A 191 5.94 -2.89 -11.14
C GLU A 191 5.75 -2.61 -9.65
N GLU A 192 4.87 -3.35 -8.97
CA GLU A 192 4.57 -3.27 -7.55
C GLU A 192 5.48 -4.17 -6.67
N ASN A 193 6.61 -4.64 -7.20
CA ASN A 193 7.59 -5.48 -6.48
C ASN A 193 7.01 -6.80 -5.95
N GLY A 194 6.16 -7.49 -6.71
CA GLY A 194 5.59 -8.79 -6.32
C GLY A 194 6.58 -9.97 -6.39
N ILE A 195 7.65 -9.86 -7.17
CA ILE A 195 8.63 -10.95 -7.38
C ILE A 195 9.39 -11.32 -6.08
N PRO A 196 10.00 -10.39 -5.32
CA PRO A 196 10.78 -10.77 -4.14
C PRO A 196 9.99 -11.52 -3.06
N PRO A 197 8.74 -11.15 -2.72
CA PRO A 197 7.90 -11.94 -1.82
C PRO A 197 7.62 -13.36 -2.32
N LEU A 198 7.37 -13.54 -3.62
CA LEU A 198 7.18 -14.87 -4.21
C LEU A 198 8.45 -15.73 -4.13
N LEU A 199 9.63 -15.14 -4.43
CA LEU A 199 10.91 -15.83 -4.30
C LEU A 199 11.23 -16.21 -2.85
N LYS A 200 10.88 -15.32 -1.89
CA LYS A 200 11.00 -15.62 -0.46
C LYS A 200 10.11 -16.78 -0.08
N LEU A 201 8.84 -16.78 -0.49
CA LEU A 201 7.88 -17.85 -0.23
C LEU A 201 8.34 -19.19 -0.83
N LEU A 202 8.91 -19.17 -2.04
CA LEU A 202 9.49 -20.35 -2.67
C LEU A 202 10.70 -20.89 -1.89
N LYS A 203 11.54 -20.03 -1.33
CA LYS A 203 12.74 -20.40 -0.56
C LYS A 203 12.41 -20.95 0.82
N GLU A 204 11.37 -20.43 1.45
CA GLU A 204 10.92 -20.83 2.77
C GLU A 204 10.15 -22.16 2.64
N ASN A 205 10.88 -23.30 2.69
CA ASN A 205 10.39 -24.69 2.56
C ASN A 205 9.42 -25.12 3.69
N VAL A 206 8.48 -24.28 4.09
CA VAL A 206 7.59 -24.47 5.24
C VAL A 206 6.27 -25.12 4.83
N ASN A 207 5.75 -24.79 3.64
CA ASN A 207 4.48 -25.28 3.12
C ASN A 207 4.59 -25.59 1.62
N SER A 208 4.38 -26.85 1.24
CA SER A 208 4.46 -27.30 -0.16
C SER A 208 3.47 -26.59 -1.08
N ASP A 209 2.26 -26.29 -0.59
CA ASP A 209 1.23 -25.63 -1.38
C ASP A 209 1.62 -24.17 -1.66
N ALA A 210 2.18 -23.49 -0.66
CA ALA A 210 2.71 -22.14 -0.80
C ALA A 210 3.88 -22.09 -1.80
N GLN A 211 4.77 -23.08 -1.77
CA GLN A 211 5.89 -23.18 -2.70
C GLN A 211 5.42 -23.44 -4.13
N ASN A 212 4.48 -24.37 -4.32
CA ASN A 212 3.89 -24.66 -5.62
C ASN A 212 3.18 -23.44 -6.20
N ALA A 213 2.38 -22.75 -5.39
CA ALA A 213 1.69 -21.53 -5.79
C ALA A 213 2.69 -20.42 -6.16
N ALA A 214 3.76 -20.25 -5.38
CA ALA A 214 4.81 -19.28 -5.67
C ALA A 214 5.57 -19.62 -6.97
N ALA A 215 5.90 -20.89 -7.20
CA ALA A 215 6.54 -21.35 -8.42
C ALA A 215 5.65 -21.11 -9.65
N ASN A 216 4.36 -21.45 -9.57
CA ASN A 216 3.39 -21.21 -10.64
C ASN A 216 3.22 -19.72 -10.94
N ALA A 217 3.18 -18.87 -9.92
CA ALA A 217 3.12 -17.42 -10.10
C ALA A 217 4.37 -16.89 -10.81
N LEU A 218 5.56 -17.32 -10.39
CA LEU A 218 6.83 -16.92 -11.02
C LEU A 218 6.92 -17.42 -12.47
N TYR A 219 6.48 -18.64 -12.75
CA TYR A 219 6.38 -19.19 -14.10
C TYR A 219 5.46 -18.34 -14.99
N ASN A 220 4.26 -18.02 -14.51
CA ASN A 220 3.30 -17.23 -15.26
C ASN A 220 3.75 -15.78 -15.50
N LEU A 221 4.61 -15.23 -14.63
CA LEU A 221 5.24 -13.92 -14.82
C LEU A 221 6.44 -13.99 -15.79
N ALA A 222 7.04 -15.16 -15.99
CA ALA A 222 8.26 -15.37 -16.78
C ALA A 222 8.00 -15.62 -18.28
N ASP A 223 6.86 -15.15 -18.81
CA ASP A 223 6.46 -15.31 -20.21
C ASP A 223 6.91 -14.16 -21.12
N ASP A 224 7.58 -13.14 -20.57
CA ASP A 224 8.14 -11.99 -21.30
C ASP A 224 9.57 -11.70 -20.85
N GLN A 225 10.44 -11.31 -21.78
CA GLN A 225 11.87 -11.10 -21.54
C GLN A 225 12.13 -10.05 -20.45
N GLU A 226 11.41 -8.92 -20.44
CA GLU A 226 11.59 -7.87 -19.44
C GLU A 226 11.30 -8.42 -18.04
N ARG A 227 10.21 -9.19 -17.89
CA ARG A 227 9.85 -9.80 -16.61
C ARG A 227 10.86 -10.85 -16.16
N VAL A 228 11.40 -11.65 -17.08
CA VAL A 228 12.43 -12.64 -16.72
C VAL A 228 13.70 -11.95 -16.24
N GLU A 229 14.12 -10.84 -16.87
CA GLU A 229 15.25 -10.05 -16.40
C GLU A 229 15.02 -9.54 -14.96
N VAL A 230 13.81 -9.09 -14.62
CA VAL A 230 13.48 -8.70 -13.22
C VAL A 230 13.59 -9.89 -12.27
N ILE A 231 13.09 -11.07 -12.66
CA ILE A 231 13.19 -12.30 -11.85
C ILE A 231 14.66 -12.68 -11.63
N ALA A 232 15.48 -12.64 -12.69
CA ALA A 232 16.90 -12.97 -12.63
C ALA A 232 17.66 -11.98 -11.72
N ASN A 233 17.41 -10.68 -11.87
CA ASN A 233 18.02 -9.62 -11.06
C ASN A 233 17.62 -9.72 -9.57
N ALA A 234 16.46 -10.31 -9.26
CA ALA A 234 16.03 -10.59 -7.89
C ALA A 234 16.64 -11.86 -7.28
N LEU A 235 17.75 -12.37 -7.82
CA LEU A 235 18.37 -13.67 -7.47
C LEU A 235 17.48 -14.88 -7.78
N GLY A 236 16.46 -14.70 -8.63
CA GLY A 236 15.45 -15.72 -8.90
C GLY A 236 16.04 -17.03 -9.41
N VAL A 237 17.01 -16.97 -10.33
CA VAL A 237 17.66 -18.17 -10.89
C VAL A 237 18.28 -19.05 -9.80
N GLN A 238 19.01 -18.44 -8.85
CA GLN A 238 19.68 -19.18 -7.78
C GLN A 238 18.67 -19.79 -6.80
N ILE A 239 17.60 -19.06 -6.49
CA ILE A 239 16.55 -19.50 -5.58
C ILE A 239 15.76 -20.65 -6.20
N ILE A 240 15.38 -20.52 -7.48
CA ILE A 240 14.65 -21.54 -8.24
C ILE A 240 15.50 -22.81 -8.39
N ALA A 241 16.78 -22.69 -8.77
CA ALA A 241 17.69 -23.83 -8.89
C ALA A 241 17.87 -24.57 -7.54
N LYS A 242 17.95 -23.83 -6.44
CA LYS A 242 18.00 -24.42 -5.10
C LYS A 242 16.70 -25.13 -4.73
N ALA A 243 15.55 -24.54 -5.04
CA ALA A 243 14.24 -25.14 -4.78
C ALA A 243 14.09 -26.47 -5.55
N LEU A 244 14.53 -26.53 -6.81
CA LEU A 244 14.57 -27.76 -7.62
C LEU A 244 15.39 -28.88 -6.99
N SER A 245 16.56 -28.54 -6.43
CA SER A 245 17.45 -29.56 -5.83
C SER A 245 16.87 -30.21 -4.58
N VAL A 246 15.81 -29.63 -4.00
CA VAL A 246 15.20 -30.06 -2.74
C VAL A 246 13.76 -30.57 -2.92
N ALA A 247 13.06 -30.16 -3.98
CA ALA A 247 11.65 -30.48 -4.19
C ALA A 247 11.41 -31.90 -4.74
N GLN A 248 10.43 -32.63 -4.17
CA GLN A 248 9.93 -33.89 -4.71
C GLN A 248 8.88 -33.64 -5.82
N ILE A 249 9.22 -34.06 -7.05
CA ILE A 249 8.35 -34.45 -8.19
C ILE A 249 7.35 -33.42 -8.77
N ILE A 250 6.62 -32.62 -7.98
CA ILE A 250 5.50 -31.79 -8.47
C ILE A 250 5.98 -30.43 -9.02
N VAL A 251 7.11 -29.93 -8.53
CA VAL A 251 7.73 -28.66 -8.95
C VAL A 251 8.38 -28.76 -10.35
N LEU A 252 8.62 -29.97 -10.86
CA LEU A 252 9.41 -30.20 -12.08
C LEU A 252 8.73 -29.69 -13.36
N GLY A 253 7.42 -29.83 -13.54
CA GLY A 253 6.78 -29.45 -14.81
C GLY A 253 6.88 -27.94 -15.13
N CYS A 254 6.54 -27.08 -14.16
CA CYS A 254 6.59 -25.62 -14.37
C CYS A 254 8.02 -25.06 -14.26
N ILE A 255 8.89 -25.70 -13.46
CA ILE A 255 10.25 -25.21 -13.28
C ILE A 255 11.23 -25.75 -14.34
N GLU A 256 11.04 -26.94 -14.90
CA GLU A 256 11.85 -27.42 -16.04
C GLU A 256 11.74 -26.46 -17.22
N ASP A 257 10.54 -25.98 -17.54
CA ASP A 257 10.34 -24.98 -18.58
C ASP A 257 11.06 -23.66 -18.21
N LEU A 258 10.91 -23.15 -16.99
CA LEU A 258 11.69 -22.00 -16.48
C LEU A 258 13.22 -22.18 -16.63
N CYS A 259 13.73 -23.41 -16.45
CA CYS A 259 15.15 -23.72 -16.66
C CYS A 259 15.55 -23.68 -18.14
N TYR A 260 14.70 -24.16 -19.06
CA TYR A 260 14.92 -23.98 -20.51
C TYR A 260 14.99 -22.50 -20.89
N TRP A 261 14.20 -21.65 -20.23
CA TRP A 261 14.22 -20.20 -20.44
C TRP A 261 15.46 -19.50 -19.87
N VAL A 262 15.95 -19.89 -18.69
CA VAL A 262 17.21 -19.34 -18.14
C VAL A 262 18.39 -19.68 -19.06
N VAL A 263 18.43 -20.87 -19.64
CA VAL A 263 19.48 -21.25 -20.60
C VAL A 263 19.43 -20.38 -21.86
N TRP A 264 18.25 -19.94 -22.31
CA TRP A 264 18.05 -19.03 -23.44
C TRP A 264 18.46 -17.57 -23.18
N ILE A 265 18.60 -17.15 -21.92
CA ILE A 265 19.04 -15.78 -21.56
C ILE A 265 20.57 -15.66 -21.49
N TYR A 266 21.25 -16.78 -21.26
CA TYR A 266 22.72 -16.84 -21.18
C TYR A 266 23.40 -17.31 -22.48
N TYR A 267 22.65 -17.53 -23.56
CA TYR A 267 23.13 -17.87 -24.92
C TYR A 267 22.47 -16.99 -25.96
#